data_AF-A0A8H5Q390-F1
#
_entry.id   AF-A0A8H5Q390-F1
#
_cell.length_a   1.000
_cell.length_b   1.000
_cell.length_c   1.000
_cell.angle_alpha   90.00
_cell.angle_beta   90.00
_cell.angle_gamma   90.00
#
_symmetry.space_group_name_H-M   'P 1'
#
loop_
_entity.id
_entity.type
_entity.pdbx_description
1 polymer ?
#
loop_
_entity_poly.entity_id
_entity_poly.type
_entity_poly.pdbx_seq_one_letter_code
_entity_poly.pdbx_strand_id
1 'polypeptide(L)'
;MMQTKNPLNTTRKGECGFLRPRGLKNKVSWSDFTALYHRVNTLPASGSTSCATSESGGTSSVSSPSDTSRSDASVVNVLPVKAPGLHVYVPIRTQTLLLTRIQAIMEHACFRFAQEAMPVILEETKWSCPEAGELNAWTYHFKKHWEVLQQLDRCQGSGLVLTSFLYSAKQIRNIAVHRQPITVDHLFLLMTHAINFCICLDVPKALDTLREIRSSAETQVQKLEDCKKNIEQGLATASQETSMTRLELWACEQQEMQQACEKFEKKRRAIFKKVENLLLSKEVACFTLEDDEDEDEDDDDEE
;
A
#
# COMPACT_ATOMS: atom_id res chain seq x y z
N MET A 1 41.93 56.69 6.21
CA MET A 1 43.12 55.88 6.54
C MET A 1 42.76 55.05 7.78
N MET A 2 42.85 53.73 7.76
CA MET A 2 44.07 52.88 7.85
C MET A 2 44.80 53.03 9.20
N GLN A 3 45.19 51.97 9.92
CA GLN A 3 44.93 50.53 9.72
C GLN A 3 45.15 49.71 11.03
N THR A 4 44.80 48.42 10.98
CA THR A 4 45.29 47.26 11.76
C THR A 4 46.74 47.34 12.29
N LYS A 5 47.27 46.56 13.26
CA LYS A 5 47.01 45.22 13.90
C LYS A 5 47.94 45.14 15.16
N ASN A 6 47.94 44.21 16.13
CA ASN A 6 47.12 43.05 16.54
C ASN A 6 47.37 42.81 18.07
N PRO A 7 46.83 41.75 18.72
CA PRO A 7 47.75 40.74 19.27
C PRO A 7 47.27 39.28 19.13
N LEU A 8 48.19 38.32 19.36
CA LEU A 8 47.89 36.89 19.49
C LEU A 8 47.25 36.60 20.86
N ASN A 9 46.36 35.61 20.92
CA ASN A 9 46.58 34.50 21.86
C ASN A 9 45.97 33.18 21.34
N THR A 10 46.58 32.05 21.70
CA THR A 10 46.19 30.70 21.27
C THR A 10 45.10 30.11 22.15
N THR A 11 44.03 29.56 21.57
CA THR A 11 43.05 28.74 22.30
C THR A 11 43.22 27.26 21.96
N ARG A 12 43.65 26.47 22.94
CA ARG A 12 43.81 25.02 22.87
C ARG A 12 42.49 24.36 23.29
N LYS A 13 41.73 23.77 22.35
CA LYS A 13 40.58 22.92 22.71
C LYS A 13 40.43 21.74 21.73
N GLY A 14 40.75 20.55 22.21
CA GLY A 14 40.43 19.29 21.55
C GLY A 14 39.12 18.76 22.09
N GLU A 15 38.01 19.07 21.43
CA GLU A 15 36.71 18.45 21.68
C GLU A 15 36.28 17.74 20.38
N CYS A 16 36.60 16.46 20.29
CA CYS A 16 36.07 15.61 19.22
C CYS A 16 34.57 15.44 19.50
N GLY A 17 33.76 16.28 18.86
CA GLY A 17 32.33 16.31 19.08
C GLY A 17 31.72 14.96 18.71
N PHE A 18 31.09 14.29 19.68
CA PHE A 18 30.13 13.23 19.40
C PHE A 18 29.15 13.76 18.35
N LEU A 19 29.18 13.18 17.14
CA LEU A 19 28.15 13.41 16.13
C LEU A 19 26.86 12.73 16.60
N ARG A 20 26.20 13.40 17.53
CA ARG A 20 24.85 13.09 18.01
C ARG A 20 24.00 12.77 16.78
N PRO A 21 23.45 11.54 16.64
CA PRO A 21 22.66 11.17 15.49
C PRO A 21 21.63 12.26 15.21
N ARG A 22 21.62 12.79 13.98
CA ARG A 22 20.73 13.92 13.63
C ARG A 22 19.31 13.48 13.90
N GLY A 23 18.70 14.11 14.89
CA GLY A 23 17.54 13.54 15.57
C GLY A 23 16.31 13.49 14.69
N LEU A 24 16.14 12.39 13.95
CA LEU A 24 14.83 11.77 13.84
C LEU A 24 14.34 11.53 15.27
N LYS A 25 13.54 12.48 15.78
CA LYS A 25 12.72 12.25 16.95
C LYS A 25 11.77 11.12 16.57
N ASN A 26 12.08 9.89 16.98
CA ASN A 26 11.22 8.74 16.73
C ASN A 26 9.81 9.08 17.24
N LYS A 27 8.88 9.32 16.31
CA LYS A 27 7.48 9.62 16.59
C LYS A 27 6.66 8.37 16.94
N VAL A 28 7.32 7.21 16.98
CA VAL A 28 6.80 5.93 17.41
C VAL A 28 7.13 5.78 18.89
N SER A 29 6.11 5.61 19.75
CA SER A 29 6.33 5.35 21.18
C SER A 29 7.08 4.03 21.37
N TRP A 30 7.81 3.88 22.47
CA TRP A 30 8.39 2.57 22.83
C TRP A 30 7.32 1.48 22.96
N SER A 31 6.09 1.85 23.36
CA SER A 31 4.93 0.95 23.35
C SER A 31 4.53 0.54 21.93
N ASP A 32 4.32 1.49 21.02
CA ASP A 32 4.00 1.25 19.60
C ASP A 32 5.07 0.41 18.90
N PHE A 33 6.35 0.72 19.13
CA PHE A 33 7.49 -0.03 18.60
C PHE A 33 7.47 -1.48 19.09
N THR A 34 7.25 -1.70 20.39
CA THR A 34 7.20 -3.04 20.98
C THR A 34 6.02 -3.84 20.42
N ALA A 35 4.84 -3.21 20.29
CA ALA A 35 3.66 -3.83 19.69
C ALA A 35 3.86 -4.19 18.21
N LEU A 36 4.50 -3.32 17.42
CA LEU A 36 4.85 -3.58 16.02
C LEU A 36 5.90 -4.69 15.90
N TYR A 37 6.96 -4.64 16.72
CA TYR A 37 8.04 -5.63 16.72
C TYR A 37 7.51 -7.03 17.04
N HIS A 38 6.67 -7.18 18.07
CA HIS A 38 6.02 -8.46 18.34
C HIS A 38 5.07 -8.86 17.21
N ARG A 39 4.21 -7.96 16.71
CA ARG A 39 3.27 -8.30 15.62
C ARG A 39 3.96 -8.81 14.35
N VAL A 40 5.15 -8.31 14.02
CA VAL A 40 5.94 -8.80 12.88
C VAL A 40 6.61 -10.14 13.20
N ASN A 41 7.18 -10.30 14.39
CA ASN A 41 8.03 -11.46 14.75
C ASN A 41 7.29 -12.61 15.45
N THR A 42 5.99 -12.49 15.74
CA THR A 42 5.15 -13.54 16.37
C THR A 42 4.11 -14.16 15.43
N LEU A 43 4.16 -13.84 14.14
CA LEU A 43 3.46 -14.65 13.13
C LEU A 43 4.22 -15.97 12.94
N PRO A 44 3.58 -17.14 13.14
CA PRO A 44 4.21 -18.41 12.77
C PRO A 44 4.41 -18.45 11.25
N ALA A 45 5.53 -19.01 10.80
CA ALA A 45 5.83 -19.10 9.38
C ALA A 45 4.79 -20.00 8.67
N SER A 46 3.99 -19.43 7.77
CA SER A 46 3.05 -20.17 6.92
C SER A 46 3.81 -21.06 5.94
N GLY A 47 4.09 -22.32 6.33
CA GLY A 47 4.94 -23.19 5.51
C GLY A 47 5.20 -24.59 6.05
N SER A 48 4.19 -25.33 6.53
CA SER A 48 4.25 -26.79 6.67
C SER A 48 2.87 -27.42 6.80
N THR A 49 2.26 -27.78 5.65
CA THR A 49 1.12 -28.69 5.62
C THR A 49 1.62 -30.11 5.88
N SER A 50 1.24 -30.73 7.00
CA SER A 50 1.57 -32.12 7.30
C SER A 50 0.39 -33.03 6.97
N CYS A 51 0.56 -33.88 5.95
CA CYS A 51 -0.29 -35.06 5.73
C CYS A 51 0.51 -36.30 6.15
N ALA A 52 -0.12 -37.24 6.86
CA ALA A 52 0.57 -38.36 7.48
C ALA A 52 0.45 -39.67 6.69
N THR A 53 1.60 -40.30 6.43
CA THR A 53 1.87 -41.74 6.19
C THR A 53 3.36 -41.93 6.52
N SER A 54 3.91 -42.90 7.26
CA SER A 54 3.59 -44.28 7.70
C SER A 54 4.63 -45.25 7.12
N GLU A 55 5.62 -45.64 7.95
CA GLU A 55 6.43 -46.89 7.87
C GLU A 55 7.35 -47.07 6.62
N SER A 56 8.49 -47.79 6.56
CA SER A 56 9.49 -48.37 7.51
C SER A 56 10.74 -48.77 6.67
N GLY A 57 12.00 -48.91 7.13
CA GLY A 57 12.64 -48.70 8.45
C GLY A 57 13.70 -49.79 8.79
N GLY A 58 14.99 -49.43 8.94
CA GLY A 58 16.06 -50.36 9.41
C GLY A 58 17.52 -50.04 8.99
N THR A 59 18.44 -50.02 9.98
CA THR A 59 19.95 -50.10 9.87
C THR A 59 20.71 -48.95 9.16
N SER A 60 21.99 -48.64 9.43
CA SER A 60 22.86 -48.77 10.63
C SER A 60 24.12 -47.88 10.47
N SER A 61 24.89 -47.69 11.56
CA SER A 61 26.34 -47.39 11.58
C SER A 61 26.85 -45.95 11.28
N VAL A 62 27.01 -45.19 12.37
CA VAL A 62 28.17 -44.34 12.78
C VAL A 62 29.13 -43.79 11.70
N SER A 63 29.29 -42.45 11.70
CA SER A 63 30.60 -41.77 11.55
C SER A 63 30.57 -40.35 12.17
N SER A 64 31.74 -39.83 12.53
CA SER A 64 31.93 -38.60 13.34
C SER A 64 32.05 -37.30 12.51
N PRO A 65 31.95 -36.11 13.13
CA PRO A 65 31.64 -34.87 12.42
C PRO A 65 32.86 -34.08 11.94
N SER A 66 32.68 -33.33 10.85
CA SER A 66 33.52 -32.18 10.48
C SER A 66 32.71 -31.09 9.76
N ASP A 67 32.89 -29.85 10.23
CA ASP A 67 33.01 -28.61 9.47
C ASP A 67 31.87 -28.02 8.59
N THR A 68 31.54 -26.78 8.97
CA THR A 68 31.45 -25.62 8.07
C THR A 68 30.42 -25.62 6.93
N SER A 69 29.17 -25.29 7.29
CA SER A 69 28.53 -24.07 6.74
C SER A 69 27.32 -23.64 7.58
N ARG A 70 27.36 -22.44 8.18
CA ARG A 70 26.15 -21.71 8.62
C ARG A 70 26.38 -20.21 8.81
N SER A 71 26.46 -19.49 7.70
CA SER A 71 26.50 -18.01 7.68
C SER A 71 25.36 -17.36 6.88
N ASP A 72 24.32 -18.11 6.52
CA ASP A 72 23.12 -17.61 5.82
C ASP A 72 22.12 -16.90 6.76
N ALA A 73 22.64 -15.89 7.46
CA ALA A 73 21.85 -14.84 8.10
C ALA A 73 22.63 -13.53 7.89
N SER A 74 22.15 -12.57 7.11
CA SER A 74 21.03 -11.72 7.56
C SER A 74 20.21 -11.04 6.44
N VAL A 75 20.22 -11.56 5.20
CA VAL A 75 19.68 -10.91 3.98
C VAL A 75 18.17 -10.52 4.03
N VAL A 76 17.40 -11.03 4.99
CA VAL A 76 15.92 -11.00 5.01
C VAL A 76 15.29 -9.59 5.14
N ASN A 77 15.93 -8.64 5.83
CA ASN A 77 15.22 -7.51 6.44
C ASN A 77 15.31 -6.13 5.72
N VAL A 78 15.52 -6.11 4.40
CA VAL A 78 15.49 -4.85 3.60
C VAL A 78 14.38 -4.81 2.53
N LEU A 79 13.32 -5.61 2.70
CA LEU A 79 12.13 -5.45 1.86
C LEU A 79 11.33 -4.18 2.24
N PRO A 80 10.86 -3.38 1.26
CA PRO A 80 10.00 -2.23 1.51
C PRO A 80 8.59 -2.69 1.92
N VAL A 81 8.00 -1.99 2.88
CA VAL A 81 6.64 -2.30 3.35
C VAL A 81 5.64 -1.88 2.28
N LYS A 82 4.98 -2.83 1.63
CA LYS A 82 3.99 -2.54 0.59
C LYS A 82 2.77 -1.88 1.21
N ALA A 83 2.42 -0.69 0.68
CA ALA A 83 1.27 0.08 1.14
C ALA A 83 -0.04 -0.73 1.05
N PRO A 84 -0.94 -0.64 2.05
CA PRO A 84 -2.32 -1.12 1.91
C PRO A 84 -3.03 -0.33 0.80
N GLY A 85 -3.65 -1.02 -0.15
CA GLY A 85 -4.45 -0.37 -1.19
C GLY A 85 -5.70 0.29 -0.59
N LEU A 86 -5.78 1.62 -0.65
CA LEU A 86 -6.93 2.36 -0.14
C LEU A 86 -8.09 2.30 -1.15
N HIS A 87 -9.30 2.02 -0.67
CA HIS A 87 -10.49 1.93 -1.52
C HIS A 87 -11.52 3.00 -1.12
N VAL A 88 -12.07 3.71 -2.11
CA VAL A 88 -13.12 4.72 -1.91
C VAL A 88 -14.48 4.02 -2.02
N TYR A 89 -15.33 4.14 -1.01
CA TYR A 89 -16.66 3.55 -0.99
C TYR A 89 -17.65 4.44 -0.24
N VAL A 90 -18.93 4.34 -0.58
CA VAL A 90 -19.99 5.03 0.16
C VAL A 90 -20.38 4.16 1.37
N PRO A 91 -20.36 4.69 2.61
CA PRO A 91 -20.80 3.92 3.78
C PRO A 91 -22.23 3.41 3.63
N ILE A 92 -22.49 2.15 4.00
CA ILE A 92 -23.75 1.47 3.66
C ILE A 92 -25.02 2.18 4.20
N ARG A 93 -24.92 2.88 5.34
CA ARG A 93 -25.99 3.74 5.87
C ARG A 93 -26.32 4.88 4.89
N THR A 94 -25.30 5.58 4.40
CA THR A 94 -25.44 6.67 3.42
C THR A 94 -25.96 6.15 2.08
N GLN A 95 -25.42 5.02 1.60
CA GLN A 95 -25.89 4.36 0.38
C GLN A 95 -27.38 3.99 0.46
N THR A 96 -27.82 3.40 1.58
CA THR A 96 -29.23 3.05 1.82
C THR A 96 -30.12 4.29 1.84
N LEU A 97 -29.70 5.36 2.51
CA LEU A 97 -30.45 6.63 2.56
C LEU A 97 -30.58 7.28 1.19
N LEU A 98 -29.51 7.31 0.39
CA LEU A 98 -29.51 7.82 -0.98
C LEU A 98 -30.50 7.03 -1.85
N LEU A 99 -30.39 5.70 -1.88
CA LEU A 99 -31.25 4.86 -2.71
C LEU A 99 -32.73 4.91 -2.28
N THR A 100 -33.01 4.93 -0.98
CA THR A 100 -34.38 5.10 -0.46
C THR A 100 -34.96 6.46 -0.86
N ARG A 101 -34.15 7.54 -0.81
CA ARG A 101 -34.60 8.88 -1.21
C ARG A 101 -34.80 8.99 -2.72
N ILE A 102 -33.93 8.38 -3.53
CA ILE A 102 -34.08 8.30 -4.99
C ILE A 102 -35.37 7.55 -5.35
N GLN A 103 -35.63 6.39 -4.72
CA GLN A 103 -36.86 5.61 -4.93
C GLN A 103 -38.10 6.47 -4.70
N ALA A 104 -38.21 7.12 -3.54
CA ALA A 104 -39.35 7.97 -3.20
C ALA A 104 -39.52 9.19 -4.15
N ILE A 105 -38.42 9.78 -4.63
CA ILE A 105 -38.49 10.87 -5.62
C ILE A 105 -38.99 10.34 -6.97
N MET A 106 -38.53 9.16 -7.40
CA MET A 106 -39.01 8.53 -8.64
C MET A 106 -40.48 8.13 -8.54
N GLU A 107 -40.91 7.50 -7.45
CA GLU A 107 -42.32 7.13 -7.21
C GLU A 107 -43.25 8.36 -7.21
N HIS A 108 -42.79 9.47 -6.61
CA HIS A 108 -43.50 10.75 -6.66
C HIS A 108 -43.48 11.40 -8.07
N ALA A 109 -42.42 11.22 -8.86
CA ALA A 109 -42.40 11.66 -10.25
C ALA A 109 -43.39 10.84 -11.11
N CYS A 110 -43.38 9.51 -10.98
CA CYS A 110 -44.31 8.61 -11.66
C CYS A 110 -45.78 8.96 -11.37
N PHE A 111 -46.12 9.16 -10.09
CA PHE A 111 -47.47 9.52 -9.66
C PHE A 111 -47.91 10.86 -10.24
N ARG A 112 -47.05 11.89 -10.15
CA ARG A 112 -47.33 13.22 -10.73
C ARG A 112 -47.54 13.17 -12.24
N PHE A 113 -46.70 12.44 -12.96
CA PHE A 113 -46.87 12.23 -14.40
C PHE A 113 -48.17 11.49 -14.72
N ALA A 114 -48.50 10.44 -13.98
CA ALA A 114 -49.72 9.66 -14.20
C ALA A 114 -51.01 10.47 -13.95
N GLN A 115 -51.01 11.43 -13.01
CA GLN A 115 -52.16 12.33 -12.79
C GLN A 115 -52.49 13.18 -14.03
N GLU A 116 -51.49 13.50 -14.86
CA GLU A 116 -51.63 14.47 -15.96
C GLU A 116 -51.64 13.76 -17.34
N ALA A 117 -50.83 12.71 -17.53
CA ALA A 117 -50.65 12.02 -18.81
C ALA A 117 -51.27 10.62 -18.90
N MET A 118 -51.52 9.93 -17.78
CA MET A 118 -52.04 8.54 -17.77
C MET A 118 -53.03 8.25 -16.61
N PRO A 119 -54.10 9.04 -16.44
CA PRO A 119 -55.01 8.92 -15.29
C PRO A 119 -55.68 7.54 -15.18
N VAL A 120 -55.87 6.84 -16.32
CA VAL A 120 -56.39 5.47 -16.39
C VAL A 120 -55.61 4.51 -15.49
N ILE A 121 -54.30 4.66 -15.35
CA ILE A 121 -53.49 3.80 -14.45
C ILE A 121 -53.87 4.02 -13.00
N LEU A 122 -54.11 5.27 -12.58
CA LEU A 122 -54.54 5.60 -11.22
C LEU A 122 -55.99 5.15 -10.98
N GLU A 123 -56.84 5.20 -12.00
CA GLU A 123 -58.20 4.66 -11.96
C GLU A 123 -58.24 3.13 -11.87
N GLU A 124 -57.36 2.41 -12.56
CA GLU A 124 -57.22 0.95 -12.45
C GLU A 124 -56.65 0.52 -11.08
N THR A 125 -55.53 1.13 -10.67
CA THR A 125 -54.76 0.74 -9.48
C THR A 125 -55.35 1.24 -8.16
N LYS A 126 -56.20 2.28 -8.21
CA LYS A 126 -56.72 3.01 -7.04
C LYS A 126 -55.64 3.61 -6.13
N TRP A 127 -54.44 3.89 -6.68
CA TRP A 127 -53.38 4.55 -5.93
C TRP A 127 -53.76 5.99 -5.57
N SER A 128 -53.94 6.25 -4.28
CA SER A 128 -54.31 7.56 -3.73
C SER A 128 -53.12 8.48 -3.45
N CYS A 129 -51.90 7.93 -3.42
CA CYS A 129 -50.66 8.66 -3.14
C CYS A 129 -49.45 7.99 -3.84
N PRO A 130 -48.31 8.69 -3.98
CA PRO A 130 -47.09 8.13 -4.58
C PRO A 130 -46.64 6.79 -3.98
N GLU A 131 -46.70 6.67 -2.65
CA GLU A 131 -46.18 5.53 -1.89
C GLU A 131 -46.99 4.24 -2.12
N ALA A 132 -48.22 4.34 -2.60
CA ALA A 132 -49.02 3.18 -3.03
C ALA A 132 -48.51 2.62 -4.38
N GLY A 133 -48.00 3.49 -5.24
CA GLY A 133 -47.33 3.13 -6.49
C GLY A 133 -45.85 2.83 -6.26
N GLU A 134 -45.53 1.65 -5.73
CA GLU A 134 -44.14 1.23 -5.59
C GLU A 134 -43.41 1.18 -6.95
N LEU A 135 -42.11 1.49 -6.98
CA LEU A 135 -41.36 1.66 -8.24
C LEU A 135 -41.39 0.42 -9.15
N ASN A 136 -41.41 -0.79 -8.59
CA ASN A 136 -41.58 -2.02 -9.38
C ASN A 136 -42.98 -2.12 -10.03
N ALA A 137 -44.04 -1.66 -9.37
CA ALA A 137 -45.37 -1.65 -9.97
C ALA A 137 -45.43 -0.65 -11.13
N TRP A 138 -44.83 0.54 -10.96
CA TRP A 138 -44.64 1.48 -12.07
C TRP A 138 -43.92 0.85 -13.27
N THR A 139 -42.86 0.05 -13.07
CA THR A 139 -42.17 -0.62 -14.19
C THR A 139 -43.09 -1.55 -15.02
N TYR A 140 -44.12 -2.14 -14.41
CA TYR A 140 -45.10 -2.97 -15.12
C TYR A 140 -46.03 -2.12 -16.00
N HIS A 141 -46.55 -1.00 -15.48
CA HIS A 141 -47.43 -0.11 -16.25
C HIS A 141 -46.66 0.64 -17.35
N PHE A 142 -45.48 1.21 -17.06
CA PHE A 142 -44.66 1.87 -18.09
C PHE A 142 -44.19 0.91 -19.19
N LYS A 143 -44.10 -0.39 -18.93
CA LYS A 143 -43.84 -1.40 -19.98
C LYS A 143 -45.06 -1.66 -20.88
N LYS A 144 -46.29 -1.44 -20.41
CA LYS A 144 -47.52 -1.52 -21.24
C LYS A 144 -47.77 -0.27 -22.09
N HIS A 145 -47.21 0.87 -21.69
CA HIS A 145 -47.40 2.18 -22.32
C HIS A 145 -46.08 2.79 -22.78
N TRP A 146 -45.13 1.93 -23.20
CA TRP A 146 -43.78 2.36 -23.56
C TRP A 146 -43.77 3.31 -24.76
N GLU A 147 -44.73 3.15 -25.68
CA GLU A 147 -44.91 3.99 -26.85
C GLU A 147 -45.13 5.46 -26.49
N VAL A 148 -45.78 5.73 -25.34
CA VAL A 148 -46.01 7.08 -24.81
C VAL A 148 -44.68 7.66 -24.28
N LEU A 149 -43.95 6.90 -23.47
CA LEU A 149 -42.63 7.33 -22.97
C LEU A 149 -41.62 7.51 -24.11
N GLN A 150 -41.65 6.66 -25.14
CA GLN A 150 -40.73 6.78 -26.27
C GLN A 150 -41.03 8.00 -27.16
N GLN A 151 -42.28 8.45 -27.24
CA GLN A 151 -42.61 9.74 -27.87
C GLN A 151 -42.09 10.90 -27.02
N LEU A 152 -42.25 10.83 -25.70
CA LEU A 152 -41.85 11.88 -24.77
C LEU A 152 -40.32 12.04 -24.70
N ASP A 153 -39.57 10.93 -24.63
CA ASP A 153 -38.10 10.91 -24.74
C ASP A 153 -37.59 11.54 -26.04
N ARG A 154 -38.25 11.29 -27.17
CA ARG A 154 -37.91 11.91 -28.47
C ARG A 154 -38.13 13.42 -28.48
N CYS A 155 -39.11 13.93 -27.73
CA CYS A 155 -39.38 15.36 -27.61
C CYS A 155 -38.39 16.06 -26.67
N GLN A 156 -37.94 15.38 -25.61
CA GLN A 156 -37.09 15.97 -24.56
C GLN A 156 -35.60 15.65 -24.70
N GLY A 157 -35.23 14.67 -25.53
CA GLY A 157 -33.84 14.22 -25.70
C GLY A 157 -33.22 13.57 -24.46
N SER A 158 -34.04 12.91 -23.62
CA SER A 158 -33.60 12.45 -22.29
C SER A 158 -32.63 11.26 -22.33
N GLY A 159 -32.58 10.53 -23.45
CA GLY A 159 -31.78 9.32 -23.61
C GLY A 159 -32.33 8.16 -22.79
N LEU A 160 -33.65 8.08 -22.62
CA LEU A 160 -34.29 7.04 -21.81
C LEU A 160 -34.33 5.69 -22.56
N VAL A 161 -33.42 4.80 -22.20
CA VAL A 161 -33.48 3.40 -22.65
C VAL A 161 -34.35 2.60 -21.68
N LEU A 162 -35.48 2.04 -22.14
CA LEU A 162 -36.42 1.26 -21.32
C LEU A 162 -35.71 0.18 -20.49
N THR A 163 -34.84 -0.63 -21.10
CA THR A 163 -34.14 -1.71 -20.41
C THR A 163 -33.26 -1.20 -19.27
N SER A 164 -32.58 -0.07 -19.46
CA SER A 164 -31.78 0.63 -18.44
C SER A 164 -32.63 1.18 -17.30
N PHE A 165 -33.83 1.72 -17.60
CA PHE A 165 -34.79 2.15 -16.58
C PHE A 165 -35.37 0.98 -15.79
N LEU A 166 -35.91 -0.05 -16.46
CA LEU A 166 -36.46 -1.25 -15.82
C LEU A 166 -35.43 -1.95 -14.92
N TYR A 167 -34.17 -2.00 -15.38
CA TYR A 167 -33.04 -2.47 -14.59
C TYR A 167 -32.83 -1.59 -13.35
N SER A 168 -32.61 -0.28 -13.52
CA SER A 168 -32.30 0.62 -12.40
C SER A 168 -33.42 0.72 -11.37
N ALA A 169 -34.68 0.79 -11.80
CA ALA A 169 -35.83 0.80 -10.90
C ALA A 169 -35.85 -0.43 -9.98
N LYS A 170 -35.67 -1.62 -10.55
CA LYS A 170 -35.58 -2.89 -9.81
C LYS A 170 -34.35 -2.90 -8.89
N GLN A 171 -33.19 -2.43 -9.36
CA GLN A 171 -31.96 -2.40 -8.56
C GLN A 171 -32.07 -1.42 -7.38
N ILE A 172 -32.53 -0.19 -7.60
CA ILE A 172 -32.68 0.85 -6.56
C ILE A 172 -33.51 0.30 -5.41
N ARG A 173 -34.68 -0.29 -5.70
CA ARG A 173 -35.54 -0.91 -4.68
C ARG A 173 -34.85 -2.10 -4.00
N ASN A 174 -34.34 -3.06 -4.77
CA ASN A 174 -33.72 -4.26 -4.21
C ASN A 174 -32.53 -3.93 -3.29
N ILE A 175 -31.68 -3.00 -3.70
CA ILE A 175 -30.49 -2.59 -2.96
C ILE A 175 -30.87 -1.76 -1.72
N ALA A 176 -31.89 -0.90 -1.80
CA ALA A 176 -32.40 -0.17 -0.63
C ALA A 176 -32.99 -1.12 0.43
N VAL A 177 -33.77 -2.12 0.02
CA VAL A 177 -34.40 -3.10 0.92
C VAL A 177 -33.37 -4.08 1.50
N HIS A 178 -32.54 -4.70 0.67
CA HIS A 178 -31.59 -5.74 1.09
C HIS A 178 -30.25 -5.19 1.60
N ARG A 179 -30.02 -3.87 1.50
CA ARG A 179 -28.82 -3.16 2.01
C ARG A 179 -27.51 -3.75 1.47
N GLN A 180 -27.53 -4.18 0.22
CA GLN A 180 -26.36 -4.74 -0.46
C GLN A 180 -25.34 -3.63 -0.77
N PRO A 181 -24.06 -3.75 -0.39
CA PRO A 181 -23.03 -2.81 -0.80
C PRO A 181 -22.84 -2.78 -2.32
N ILE A 182 -22.68 -1.58 -2.90
CA ILE A 182 -22.36 -1.40 -4.33
C ILE A 182 -21.17 -0.45 -4.52
N THR A 183 -20.56 -0.48 -5.71
CA THR A 183 -19.50 0.46 -6.08
C THR A 183 -20.06 1.88 -6.28
N VAL A 184 -19.15 2.85 -6.19
CA VAL A 184 -19.41 4.27 -6.51
C VAL A 184 -20.00 4.41 -7.91
N ASP A 185 -19.41 3.74 -8.90
CA ASP A 185 -19.85 3.80 -10.30
C ASP A 185 -21.26 3.25 -10.49
N HIS A 186 -21.60 2.15 -9.81
CA HIS A 186 -22.95 1.58 -9.88
C HIS A 186 -23.97 2.52 -9.23
N LEU A 187 -23.62 3.17 -8.10
CA LEU A 187 -24.50 4.18 -7.48
C LEU A 187 -24.76 5.37 -8.43
N PHE A 188 -23.72 5.89 -9.09
CA PHE A 188 -23.88 6.99 -10.05
C PHE A 188 -24.56 6.57 -11.36
N LEU A 189 -24.43 5.31 -11.80
CA LEU A 189 -25.23 4.75 -12.90
C LEU A 189 -26.73 4.73 -12.55
N LEU A 190 -27.08 4.26 -11.35
CA LEU A 190 -28.47 4.26 -10.85
C LEU A 190 -29.03 5.69 -10.75
N MET A 191 -28.24 6.65 -10.22
CA MET A 191 -28.61 8.07 -10.19
C MET A 191 -28.77 8.66 -11.60
N THR A 192 -27.93 8.29 -12.56
CA THR A 192 -28.02 8.77 -13.95
C THR A 192 -29.32 8.30 -14.59
N HIS A 193 -29.67 7.01 -14.49
CA HIS A 193 -30.92 6.50 -15.04
C HIS A 193 -32.16 7.11 -14.35
N ALA A 194 -32.09 7.40 -13.04
CA ALA A 194 -33.14 8.11 -12.32
C ALA A 194 -33.32 9.56 -12.81
N ILE A 195 -32.22 10.27 -13.08
CA ILE A 195 -32.23 11.63 -13.64
C ILE A 195 -32.81 11.64 -15.06
N ASN A 196 -32.33 10.78 -15.96
CA ASN A 196 -32.83 10.70 -17.33
C ASN A 196 -34.33 10.36 -17.36
N PHE A 197 -34.78 9.47 -16.46
CA PHE A 197 -36.20 9.17 -16.30
C PHE A 197 -37.01 10.38 -15.79
N CYS A 198 -36.52 11.17 -14.84
CA CYS A 198 -37.20 12.39 -14.40
C CYS A 198 -37.16 13.55 -15.42
N ILE A 199 -36.22 13.53 -16.36
CA ILE A 199 -36.28 14.37 -17.58
C ILE A 199 -37.43 13.85 -18.46
N CYS A 200 -37.47 12.54 -18.76
CA CYS A 200 -38.50 11.91 -19.59
C CYS A 200 -39.94 12.10 -19.05
N LEU A 201 -40.14 12.24 -17.74
CA LEU A 201 -41.46 12.46 -17.14
C LEU A 201 -41.87 13.95 -17.06
N ASP A 202 -41.00 14.88 -17.44
CA ASP A 202 -41.16 16.34 -17.25
C ASP A 202 -41.57 16.75 -15.82
N VAL A 203 -40.81 16.30 -14.81
CA VAL A 203 -41.07 16.65 -13.40
C VAL A 203 -39.90 17.47 -12.82
N PRO A 204 -39.82 18.80 -13.09
CA PRO A 204 -38.69 19.64 -12.69
C PRO A 204 -38.30 19.51 -11.21
N LYS A 205 -39.27 19.55 -10.29
CA LYS A 205 -39.00 19.43 -8.84
C LYS A 205 -38.32 18.11 -8.46
N ALA A 206 -38.64 17.01 -9.13
CA ALA A 206 -38.00 15.71 -8.90
C ALA A 206 -36.59 15.68 -9.53
N LEU A 207 -36.47 16.18 -10.75
CA LEU A 207 -35.23 16.30 -11.50
C LEU A 207 -34.18 17.15 -10.78
N ASP A 208 -34.55 18.33 -10.29
CA ASP A 208 -33.66 19.24 -9.57
C ASP A 208 -33.20 18.65 -8.23
N THR A 209 -34.13 18.03 -7.48
CA THR A 209 -33.79 17.32 -6.23
C THR A 209 -32.80 16.17 -6.48
N LEU A 210 -32.96 15.40 -7.56
CA LEU A 210 -32.02 14.33 -7.92
C LEU A 210 -30.66 14.88 -8.38
N ARG A 211 -30.63 16.00 -9.12
CA ARG A 211 -29.40 16.68 -9.53
C ARG A 211 -28.62 17.21 -8.32
N GLU A 212 -29.29 17.82 -7.35
CA GLU A 212 -28.68 18.29 -6.09
C GLU A 212 -28.08 17.12 -5.28
N ILE A 213 -28.87 16.05 -5.07
CA ILE A 213 -28.42 14.84 -4.36
C ILE A 213 -27.20 14.22 -5.05
N ARG A 214 -27.23 14.11 -6.39
CA ARG A 214 -26.12 13.57 -7.18
C ARG A 214 -24.87 14.45 -7.08
N SER A 215 -24.99 15.74 -7.35
CA SER A 215 -23.86 16.69 -7.33
C SER A 215 -23.20 16.74 -5.95
N SER A 216 -24.00 16.70 -4.88
CA SER A 216 -23.51 16.60 -3.51
C SER A 216 -22.75 15.29 -3.28
N ALA A 217 -23.29 14.15 -3.72
CA ALA A 217 -22.63 12.84 -3.59
C ALA A 217 -21.31 12.76 -4.39
N GLU A 218 -21.30 13.21 -5.65
CA GLU A 218 -20.09 13.32 -6.49
C GLU A 218 -19.04 14.21 -5.83
N THR A 219 -19.44 15.36 -5.27
CA THR A 219 -18.55 16.27 -4.54
C THR A 219 -17.90 15.63 -3.32
N GLN A 220 -18.63 14.83 -2.53
CA GLN A 220 -18.05 14.16 -1.35
C GLN A 220 -17.19 12.95 -1.73
N VAL A 221 -17.54 12.24 -2.80
CA VAL A 221 -16.72 11.15 -3.36
C VAL A 221 -15.38 11.71 -3.87
N GLN A 222 -15.39 12.79 -4.64
CA GLN A 222 -14.16 13.38 -5.18
C GLN A 222 -13.21 13.83 -4.07
N LYS A 223 -13.73 14.48 -3.03
CA LYS A 223 -12.95 14.84 -1.83
C LYS A 223 -12.32 13.62 -1.15
N LEU A 224 -13.03 12.48 -1.10
CA LEU A 224 -12.51 11.25 -0.50
C LEU A 224 -11.45 10.57 -1.38
N GLU A 225 -11.59 10.64 -2.71
CA GLU A 225 -10.51 10.25 -3.63
C GLU A 225 -9.26 11.11 -3.48
N ASP A 226 -9.43 12.43 -3.33
CA ASP A 226 -8.30 13.34 -3.25
C ASP A 226 -7.59 13.21 -1.89
N CYS A 227 -8.35 12.98 -0.81
CA CYS A 227 -7.80 12.54 0.46
C CYS A 227 -7.04 11.21 0.32
N LYS A 228 -7.57 10.21 -0.41
CA LYS A 228 -6.86 8.96 -0.71
C LYS A 228 -5.54 9.24 -1.43
N LYS A 229 -5.55 9.98 -2.55
CA LYS A 229 -4.36 10.30 -3.37
C LYS A 229 -3.27 10.95 -2.50
N ASN A 230 -3.64 11.90 -1.66
CA ASN A 230 -2.72 12.57 -0.73
C ASN A 230 -2.11 11.63 0.32
N ILE A 231 -2.90 10.69 0.86
CA ILE A 231 -2.42 9.67 1.83
C ILE A 231 -1.49 8.66 1.14
N GLU A 232 -1.83 8.19 -0.06
CA GLU A 232 -1.00 7.25 -0.83
C GLU A 232 0.34 7.89 -1.23
N GLN A 233 0.33 9.17 -1.65
CA GLN A 233 1.55 9.93 -1.90
C GLN A 233 2.41 10.09 -0.64
N GLY A 234 1.81 10.51 0.49
CA GLY A 234 2.53 10.66 1.76
C GLY A 234 3.14 9.35 2.27
N LEU A 235 2.44 8.23 2.08
CA LEU A 235 2.93 6.90 2.42
C LEU A 235 4.06 6.42 1.50
N ALA A 236 3.99 6.75 0.20
CA ALA A 236 5.08 6.49 -0.74
C ALA A 236 6.37 7.26 -0.36
N THR A 237 6.24 8.56 -0.07
CA THR A 237 7.37 9.40 0.40
C THR A 237 7.96 8.86 1.70
N ALA A 238 7.14 8.56 2.71
CA ALA A 238 7.61 8.02 3.99
C ALA A 238 8.29 6.64 3.82
N SER A 239 7.82 5.81 2.88
CA SER A 239 8.47 4.53 2.55
C SER A 239 9.83 4.73 1.85
N GLN A 240 9.94 5.73 0.98
CA GLN A 240 11.21 6.09 0.32
C GLN A 240 12.23 6.65 1.32
N GLU A 241 11.83 7.58 2.18
CA GLU A 241 12.65 8.12 3.26
C GLU A 241 13.14 7.01 4.20
N THR A 242 12.23 6.13 4.66
CA THR A 242 12.57 4.98 5.50
C THR A 242 13.57 4.03 4.81
N SER A 243 13.45 3.84 3.50
CA SER A 243 14.36 3.00 2.72
C SER A 243 15.75 3.64 2.57
N MET A 244 15.81 4.96 2.40
CA MET A 244 17.06 5.72 2.37
C MET A 244 17.79 5.64 3.72
N THR A 245 17.11 5.91 4.84
CA THR A 245 17.72 5.83 6.18
C THR A 245 18.20 4.42 6.53
N ARG A 246 17.53 3.36 6.04
CA ARG A 246 18.04 1.98 6.18
C ARG A 246 19.39 1.76 5.47
N LEU A 247 19.55 2.32 4.27
CA LEU A 247 20.79 2.24 3.50
C LEU A 247 21.91 3.09 4.12
N GLU A 248 21.59 4.28 4.64
CA GLU A 248 22.54 5.12 5.38
C GLU A 248 23.05 4.41 6.65
N LEU A 249 22.16 3.81 7.44
CA LEU A 249 22.54 3.06 8.65
C LEU A 249 23.41 1.85 8.31
N TRP A 250 23.02 1.06 7.31
CA TRP A 250 23.82 -0.09 6.85
C TRP A 250 25.22 0.34 6.38
N ALA A 251 25.34 1.45 5.65
CA ALA A 251 26.64 1.97 5.21
C ALA A 251 27.53 2.39 6.40
N CYS A 252 26.95 3.01 7.43
CA CYS A 252 27.66 3.33 8.67
C CYS A 252 28.12 2.07 9.43
N GLU A 253 27.24 1.07 9.58
CA GLU A 253 27.56 -0.20 10.26
C GLU A 253 28.74 -0.93 9.57
N GLN A 254 28.74 -0.98 8.23
CA GLN A 254 29.86 -1.56 7.47
C GLN A 254 31.15 -0.73 7.60
N GLN A 255 31.05 0.60 7.64
CA GLN A 255 32.21 1.47 7.82
C GLN A 255 32.85 1.29 9.21
N GLU A 256 32.05 1.19 10.28
CA GLU A 256 32.55 0.93 11.63
C GLU A 256 33.20 -0.47 11.74
N MET A 257 32.58 -1.48 11.13
CA MET A 257 33.12 -2.85 11.10
C MET A 257 34.45 -2.92 10.33
N GLN A 258 34.56 -2.28 9.15
CA GLN A 258 35.81 -2.18 8.40
C GLN A 258 36.90 -1.47 9.22
N GLN A 259 36.59 -0.37 9.91
CA GLN A 259 37.55 0.32 10.79
C GLN A 259 37.99 -0.55 11.97
N ALA A 260 37.08 -1.36 12.54
CA ALA A 260 37.41 -2.30 13.60
C ALA A 260 38.35 -3.41 13.11
N CYS A 261 38.06 -4.00 11.95
CA CYS A 261 38.93 -4.98 11.28
C CYS A 261 40.32 -4.40 11.00
N GLU A 262 40.42 -3.22 10.37
CA GLU A 262 41.71 -2.56 10.12
C GLU A 262 42.50 -2.27 11.40
N LYS A 263 41.83 -1.86 12.47
CA LYS A 263 42.43 -1.55 13.76
C LYS A 263 42.94 -2.82 14.46
N PHE A 264 42.23 -3.93 14.31
CA PHE A 264 42.71 -5.25 14.74
C PHE A 264 43.89 -5.73 13.90
N GLU A 265 43.83 -5.58 12.57
CA GLU A 265 44.90 -5.95 11.64
C GLU A 265 46.21 -5.17 11.87
N LYS A 266 46.10 -3.86 12.13
CA LYS A 266 47.24 -3.00 12.49
C LYS A 266 47.87 -3.48 13.82
N LYS A 267 47.08 -3.95 14.79
CA LYS A 267 47.58 -4.60 16.01
C LYS A 267 48.21 -5.98 15.73
N ARG A 268 47.58 -6.82 14.91
CA ARG A 268 48.07 -8.17 14.56
C ARG A 268 49.49 -8.09 13.98
N ARG A 269 49.69 -7.24 12.96
CA ARG A 269 51.03 -7.00 12.38
C ARG A 269 52.04 -6.44 13.39
N ALA A 270 51.63 -5.50 14.25
CA ALA A 270 52.51 -4.94 15.27
C ALA A 270 52.92 -5.93 16.39
N ILE A 271 52.11 -6.97 16.64
CA ILE A 271 52.44 -8.07 17.55
C ILE A 271 53.40 -9.05 16.86
N PHE A 272 53.03 -9.57 15.69
CA PHE A 272 53.82 -10.59 14.99
C PHE A 272 55.17 -10.08 14.50
N LYS A 273 55.30 -8.77 14.15
CA LYS A 273 56.60 -8.17 13.84
C LYS A 273 57.64 -8.29 14.97
N LYS A 274 57.22 -8.43 16.23
CA LYS A 274 58.15 -8.71 17.33
C LYS A 274 58.70 -10.14 17.28
N VAL A 275 57.89 -11.10 16.84
CA VAL A 275 58.28 -12.49 16.64
C VAL A 275 59.19 -12.61 15.42
N GLU A 276 58.80 -11.99 14.30
CA GLU A 276 59.63 -11.87 13.08
C GLU A 276 61.02 -11.30 13.39
N ASN A 277 61.10 -10.18 14.13
CA ASN A 277 62.36 -9.57 14.54
C ASN A 277 63.22 -10.47 15.46
N LEU A 278 62.62 -11.38 16.23
CA LEU A 278 63.37 -12.35 17.06
C LEU A 278 63.89 -13.51 16.22
N LEU A 279 63.07 -14.05 15.31
CA LEU A 279 63.48 -15.11 14.38
C LEU A 279 64.56 -14.65 13.40
N LEU A 280 64.54 -13.38 13.01
CA LEU A 280 65.56 -12.73 12.16
C LEU A 280 66.76 -12.20 12.97
N SER A 281 66.81 -12.41 14.28
CA SER A 281 67.97 -12.02 15.09
C SER A 281 69.11 -13.04 14.95
N LYS A 282 70.36 -12.57 15.01
CA LYS A 282 71.53 -13.36 14.61
C LYS A 282 71.83 -14.59 15.50
N GLU A 283 71.14 -14.73 16.63
CA GLU A 283 71.24 -15.87 17.54
C GLU A 283 70.37 -17.06 17.10
N VAL A 284 69.33 -16.84 16.28
CA VAL A 284 68.47 -17.91 15.73
C VAL A 284 68.91 -18.34 14.32
N ALA A 285 69.64 -17.47 13.62
CA ALA A 285 70.24 -17.77 12.31
C ALA A 285 71.26 -18.93 12.34
N CYS A 286 71.74 -19.35 13.51
CA CYS A 286 72.70 -20.44 13.70
C CYS A 286 72.13 -21.86 13.45
N PHE A 287 70.92 -21.97 12.88
CA PHE A 287 70.26 -23.24 12.54
C PHE A 287 69.98 -23.41 11.02
N THR A 288 70.44 -22.49 10.17
CA THR A 288 70.74 -22.86 8.77
C THR A 288 72.04 -23.64 8.80
N LEU A 289 71.96 -24.96 8.62
CA LEU A 289 73.11 -25.86 8.69
C LEU A 289 74.19 -25.45 7.69
N GLU A 290 75.42 -25.40 8.20
CA GLU A 290 76.62 -25.64 7.41
C GLU A 290 76.72 -27.18 7.26
N ASP A 291 76.67 -27.66 6.02
CA ASP A 291 77.00 -29.02 5.53
C ASP A 291 77.22 -28.79 4.01
N ASP A 292 78.36 -28.25 3.56
CA ASP A 292 79.51 -28.97 2.97
C ASP A 292 79.62 -28.48 1.49
N GLU A 293 80.80 -28.15 0.94
CA GLU A 293 81.84 -29.05 0.38
C GLU A 293 81.23 -30.06 -0.63
N ASP A 294 81.66 -30.13 -1.90
CA ASP A 294 82.77 -29.47 -2.61
C ASP A 294 82.61 -29.62 -4.15
N GLU A 295 83.59 -29.10 -4.93
CA GLU A 295 83.90 -29.48 -6.33
C GLU A 295 82.85 -29.22 -7.46
N ASP A 296 83.20 -29.16 -8.74
CA ASP A 296 84.28 -28.46 -9.48
C ASP A 296 84.01 -28.63 -11.00
N GLU A 297 84.56 -27.75 -11.86
CA GLU A 297 84.71 -27.94 -13.34
C GLU A 297 83.39 -28.14 -14.17
N ASP A 298 83.29 -27.84 -15.48
CA ASP A 298 84.03 -26.94 -16.37
C ASP A 298 83.17 -26.59 -17.61
N ASP A 299 83.71 -25.71 -18.48
CA ASP A 299 83.47 -25.56 -19.93
C ASP A 299 82.07 -25.22 -20.54
N ASP A 300 82.12 -24.19 -21.40
CA ASP A 300 81.47 -24.03 -22.72
C ASP A 300 79.91 -24.01 -22.85
N ASP A 301 79.32 -23.33 -23.85
CA ASP A 301 79.86 -22.74 -25.10
C ASP A 301 79.10 -21.47 -25.55
N GLU A 302 79.55 -20.79 -26.61
CA GLU A 302 78.99 -19.54 -27.18
C GLU A 302 77.75 -19.73 -28.09
N GLU A 303 76.75 -18.82 -28.00
CA GLU A 303 76.19 -17.95 -29.08
C GLU A 303 75.00 -17.07 -28.63
#